data_AF-A0A5B0RCB5-F1
#
_entry.id   AF-A0A5B0RCB5-F1
#
_cell.length_a   1.000
_cell.length_b   1.000
_cell.length_c   1.000
_cell.angle_alpha   90.00
_cell.angle_beta   90.00
_cell.angle_gamma   90.00
#
_symmetry.space_group_name_H-M   'P 1'
#
loop_
_entity.id
_entity.type
_entity.pdbx_description
1 polymer ?
#
loop_
_entity_poly.entity_id
_entity_poly.type
_entity_poly.pdbx_seq_one_letter_code
_entity_poly.pdbx_strand_id
1 'polypeptide(L)'
;MFAFFIWRACLSKLFRILTAFFQKKKKASNTPSTTEEATSQAVKPEVAQSLKPLPLPKTIRSQEEKAITTIDSDLIKFDQFVTIGSPPSQNPSMYTKKIAKFILDSRLRFPDAILLTCVGSFYEAYFDQAVEVAQLLNIKQAQYQFAGKTYPFSGFPIASLQKHLKTLVNEHNRIVAIAEQISTDEELERRIVRIITPGTITDENLIDDESYNYLLGIHQNQLAWLDVSTGSYFSTTCEGGESELLDQICRISPKEILISADSSFRIPPNSKAAKLSMLITKIKSDASISPDELSAEKLIGIYIKRNLLPSRAAIQPLCVDTFRHLKLDAEAIDSLEIIRTQNGKSAAGSLLSTISRTITRPGKRLLRDRIMSPSRVPAEIQSRLDLVGKLVIIAKIQSRARVNSRFDVDCQNPEGHQNNQFYSQ
;
A
#
# COMPACT_ATOMS: atom_id res chain seq x y z
N MET A 1 -35.22 -20.56 18.64
CA MET A 1 -34.90 -21.97 19.00
C MET A 1 -34.33 -22.79 17.82
N PHE A 2 -34.96 -22.78 16.63
CA PHE A 2 -34.53 -23.57 15.45
C PHE A 2 -33.05 -23.44 15.03
N ALA A 3 -32.48 -22.23 14.99
CA ALA A 3 -31.08 -22.02 14.59
C ALA A 3 -30.06 -22.78 15.48
N PHE A 4 -30.40 -23.04 16.75
CA PHE A 4 -29.52 -23.73 17.70
C PHE A 4 -29.43 -25.24 17.42
N PHE A 5 -30.49 -25.84 16.89
CA PHE A 5 -30.51 -27.25 16.47
C PHE A 5 -29.68 -27.47 15.20
N ILE A 6 -29.79 -26.56 14.21
CA ILE A 6 -29.00 -26.61 12.98
C ILE A 6 -27.50 -26.50 13.31
N TRP A 7 -27.12 -25.61 14.24
CA TRP A 7 -25.73 -25.45 14.67
C TRP A 7 -25.16 -26.71 15.36
N ARG A 8 -25.91 -27.35 16.27
CA ARG A 8 -25.50 -28.64 16.88
C ARG A 8 -25.38 -29.77 15.85
N ALA A 9 -26.28 -29.82 14.85
CA ALA A 9 -26.22 -30.83 13.80
C ALA A 9 -24.97 -30.69 12.91
N CYS A 10 -24.60 -29.46 12.53
CA CYS A 10 -23.37 -29.20 11.78
C CYS A 10 -22.10 -29.52 12.58
N LEU A 11 -22.03 -29.14 13.86
CA LEU A 11 -20.87 -29.43 14.71
C LEU A 11 -20.65 -30.96 14.90
N SER A 12 -21.75 -31.71 15.05
CA SER A 12 -21.74 -33.18 15.12
C SER A 12 -21.18 -33.83 13.84
N LYS A 13 -21.61 -33.37 12.66
CA LYS A 13 -21.04 -33.84 11.37
C LYS A 13 -19.56 -33.50 11.23
N LEU A 14 -19.15 -32.28 11.59
CA LEU A 14 -17.74 -31.86 11.50
C LEU A 14 -16.83 -32.71 12.40
N PHE A 15 -17.26 -32.99 13.63
CA PHE A 15 -16.50 -33.80 14.57
C PHE A 15 -16.32 -35.25 14.11
N ARG A 16 -17.36 -35.85 13.48
CA ARG A 16 -17.28 -37.20 12.87
C ARG A 16 -16.32 -37.27 11.68
N ILE A 17 -16.24 -36.20 10.87
CA ILE A 17 -15.29 -36.14 9.74
C ILE A 17 -13.84 -36.04 10.25
N LEU A 18 -13.60 -35.20 11.26
CA LEU A 18 -12.27 -35.04 11.87
C LEU A 18 -11.78 -36.32 12.55
N THR A 19 -12.63 -37.04 13.29
CA THR A 19 -12.22 -38.30 13.94
C THR A 19 -11.93 -39.41 12.92
N ALA A 20 -12.69 -39.50 11.84
CA ALA A 20 -12.40 -40.43 10.73
C ALA A 20 -11.05 -40.12 10.05
N PHE A 21 -10.72 -38.83 9.86
CA PHE A 21 -9.46 -38.42 9.25
C PHE A 21 -8.24 -38.79 10.13
N PHE A 22 -8.34 -38.59 11.44
CA PHE A 22 -7.28 -38.98 12.39
C PHE A 22 -7.09 -40.49 12.52
N GLN A 23 -8.17 -41.28 12.48
CA GLN A 23 -8.07 -42.75 12.45
C GLN A 23 -7.39 -43.25 11.16
N LYS A 24 -7.69 -42.64 10.00
CA LYS A 24 -7.04 -42.99 8.73
C LYS A 24 -5.54 -42.66 8.73
N LYS A 25 -5.13 -41.55 9.35
CA LYS A 25 -3.72 -41.17 9.47
C LYS A 25 -2.92 -42.09 10.42
N LYS A 26 -3.54 -42.56 11.52
CA LYS A 26 -2.92 -43.54 12.44
C LYS A 26 -2.72 -44.94 11.86
N LYS A 27 -3.44 -45.31 10.79
CA LYS A 27 -3.26 -46.61 10.10
C LYS A 27 -2.12 -46.61 9.06
N ALA A 28 -1.59 -45.45 8.70
CA ALA A 28 -0.55 -45.30 7.68
C ALA A 28 0.89 -45.22 8.23
N SER A 29 1.07 -45.24 9.56
CA SER A 29 2.38 -45.05 10.22
C SER A 29 3.03 -46.34 10.75
N ASN A 30 2.41 -47.51 10.54
CA ASN A 30 2.89 -48.78 11.09
C ASN A 30 3.20 -49.80 9.98
N THR A 31 4.41 -49.74 9.44
CA THR A 31 5.08 -50.84 8.73
C THR A 31 6.48 -50.99 9.32
N PRO A 32 6.91 -52.21 9.71
CA PRO A 32 8.15 -52.41 10.46
C PRO A 32 9.38 -52.40 9.54
N SER A 33 10.52 -51.97 10.09
CA SER A 33 11.84 -52.07 9.48
C SER A 33 12.43 -53.46 9.68
N THR A 34 12.73 -54.17 8.60
CA THR A 34 13.60 -55.36 8.61
C THR A 34 15.05 -54.96 8.39
N THR A 35 15.94 -55.49 9.23
CA THR A 35 17.39 -55.30 9.15
C THR A 35 18.00 -56.50 8.44
N GLU A 36 18.79 -56.29 7.38
CA GLU A 36 19.71 -57.30 6.85
C GLU A 36 21.06 -56.66 6.52
N GLU A 37 22.14 -57.29 6.99
CA GLU A 37 23.52 -56.96 6.67
C GLU A 37 24.02 -57.86 5.53
N ALA A 38 24.65 -57.29 4.50
CA ALA A 38 25.48 -58.06 3.57
C ALA A 38 26.54 -57.19 2.85
N THR A 39 27.78 -57.31 3.32
CA THR A 39 29.05 -57.29 2.55
C THR A 39 29.14 -56.57 1.19
N SER A 40 29.94 -55.50 1.17
CA SER A 40 31.10 -55.29 0.28
C SER A 40 31.11 -55.91 -1.14
N GLN A 41 31.11 -55.05 -2.17
CA GLN A 41 32.08 -55.13 -3.29
C GLN A 41 32.20 -53.80 -4.03
N ALA A 42 33.42 -53.41 -4.40
CA ALA A 42 33.72 -52.15 -5.07
C ALA A 42 33.89 -52.35 -6.58
N VAL A 43 33.15 -51.58 -7.39
CA VAL A 43 33.34 -51.46 -8.85
C VAL A 43 33.25 -49.99 -9.26
N LYS A 44 34.19 -49.56 -10.10
CA LYS A 44 34.23 -48.24 -10.78
C LYS A 44 34.17 -48.55 -12.28
N PRO A 45 33.22 -47.98 -13.04
CA PRO A 45 33.49 -46.73 -13.78
C PRO A 45 32.26 -45.78 -13.68
N GLU A 46 32.01 -44.74 -14.47
CA GLU A 46 32.71 -44.15 -15.63
C GLU A 46 32.52 -42.61 -15.67
N VAL A 47 32.95 -41.95 -16.74
CA VAL A 47 32.79 -40.50 -16.98
C VAL A 47 31.63 -40.25 -17.95
N ALA A 48 30.59 -39.53 -17.52
CA ALA A 48 29.50 -39.12 -18.39
C ALA A 48 29.95 -38.06 -19.41
N GLN A 49 29.92 -38.40 -20.70
CA GLN A 49 30.31 -37.52 -21.79
C GLN A 49 29.20 -36.49 -22.13
N SER A 50 29.64 -35.30 -22.54
CA SER A 50 28.76 -34.20 -22.95
C SER A 50 28.04 -34.49 -24.28
N LEU A 51 26.71 -34.39 -24.28
CA LEU A 51 25.89 -34.52 -25.48
C LEU A 51 25.88 -33.22 -26.29
N LYS A 52 26.18 -33.31 -27.59
CA LYS A 52 26.12 -32.18 -28.53
C LYS A 52 24.66 -31.86 -28.92
N PRO A 53 24.29 -30.57 -29.09
CA PRO A 53 22.95 -30.18 -29.53
C PRO A 53 22.70 -30.53 -31.01
N LEU A 54 21.45 -30.89 -31.33
CA LEU A 54 21.00 -31.13 -32.72
C LEU A 54 20.83 -29.82 -33.50
N PRO A 55 21.06 -29.82 -34.83
CA PRO A 55 20.87 -28.65 -35.68
C PRO A 55 19.39 -28.42 -36.03
N LEU A 56 18.94 -27.16 -35.95
CA LEU A 56 17.63 -26.73 -36.44
C LEU A 56 17.64 -26.51 -37.96
N PRO A 57 16.58 -26.89 -38.70
CA PRO A 57 16.51 -26.73 -40.14
C PRO A 57 16.32 -25.25 -40.54
N LYS A 58 17.02 -24.83 -41.60
CA LYS A 58 16.84 -23.50 -42.22
C LYS A 58 15.73 -23.58 -43.28
N THR A 59 14.71 -22.74 -43.15
CA THR A 59 13.73 -22.50 -44.23
C THR A 59 13.79 -21.05 -44.65
N ILE A 60 14.21 -20.81 -45.89
CA ILE A 60 14.08 -19.51 -46.56
C ILE A 60 12.80 -19.55 -47.38
N ARG A 61 11.87 -18.62 -47.15
CA ARG A 61 10.91 -18.18 -48.16
C ARG A 61 10.41 -16.78 -47.84
N SER A 62 10.61 -15.89 -48.79
CA SER A 62 9.97 -14.59 -48.88
C SER A 62 8.57 -14.73 -49.49
N GLN A 63 7.59 -14.01 -48.96
CA GLN A 63 6.60 -13.23 -49.73
C GLN A 63 5.79 -12.33 -48.80
N GLU A 64 5.20 -11.28 -49.37
CA GLU A 64 4.65 -10.12 -48.67
C GLU A 64 3.22 -10.39 -48.19
N GLU A 65 2.83 -9.87 -47.01
CA GLU A 65 1.42 -9.56 -46.77
C GLU A 65 1.17 -8.45 -45.72
N LYS A 66 0.67 -7.33 -46.24
CA LYS A 66 -0.24 -6.31 -45.65
C LYS A 66 -0.11 -5.95 -44.16
N ALA A 67 0.24 -4.69 -43.92
CA ALA A 67 0.16 -4.04 -42.62
C ALA A 67 -1.26 -4.08 -42.03
N ILE A 68 -1.42 -4.75 -40.89
CA ILE A 68 -2.55 -4.57 -39.99
C ILE A 68 -2.10 -3.57 -38.92
N THR A 69 -2.68 -2.37 -38.95
CA THR A 69 -2.44 -1.34 -37.93
C THR A 69 -3.20 -1.71 -36.65
N THR A 70 -2.68 -2.68 -35.91
CA THR A 70 -3.17 -2.98 -34.57
C THR A 70 -2.85 -1.78 -33.68
N ILE A 71 -3.89 -1.18 -33.11
CA ILE A 71 -3.77 -0.06 -32.18
C ILE A 71 -3.18 -0.63 -30.89
N ASP A 72 -1.94 -0.27 -30.55
CA ASP A 72 -1.29 -0.65 -29.29
C ASP A 72 -1.94 0.10 -28.12
N SER A 73 -3.08 -0.45 -27.68
CA SER A 73 -3.62 -0.22 -26.34
C SER A 73 -2.72 -0.91 -25.30
N ASP A 74 -2.52 -0.23 -24.17
CA ASP A 74 -1.99 -0.79 -22.91
C ASP A 74 -0.47 -0.97 -22.76
N LEU A 75 0.32 -0.08 -23.35
CA LEU A 75 1.64 0.26 -22.78
C LEU A 75 1.47 1.03 -21.45
N ILE A 76 1.21 0.30 -20.37
CA ILE A 76 1.33 0.79 -18.99
C ILE A 76 2.76 1.32 -18.80
N LYS A 77 2.89 2.61 -18.51
CA LYS A 77 4.19 3.30 -18.35
C LYS A 77 4.88 2.94 -17.04
N PHE A 78 5.45 1.74 -16.96
CA PHE A 78 6.12 1.22 -15.75
C PHE A 78 7.47 1.92 -15.42
N ASP A 79 8.07 2.66 -16.35
CA ASP A 79 9.41 3.27 -16.20
C ASP A 79 9.39 4.82 -16.03
N GLN A 80 8.25 5.44 -15.68
CA GLN A 80 8.18 6.91 -15.50
C GLN A 80 8.74 7.35 -14.13
N PHE A 81 10.06 7.50 -14.05
CA PHE A 81 10.76 8.00 -12.86
C PHE A 81 10.47 9.49 -12.62
N VAL A 82 9.95 9.82 -11.44
CA VAL A 82 9.72 11.21 -11.01
C VAL A 82 11.02 11.84 -10.50
N THR A 83 11.33 13.07 -10.94
CA THR A 83 12.34 13.93 -10.33
C THR A 83 11.66 15.02 -9.49
N ILE A 84 11.59 14.82 -8.17
CA ILE A 84 11.08 15.87 -7.29
C ILE A 84 12.13 16.96 -7.11
N GLY A 85 11.76 18.17 -7.55
CA GLY A 85 12.58 19.37 -7.46
C GLY A 85 12.79 19.87 -6.03
N SER A 86 13.63 20.89 -5.90
CA SER A 86 13.97 21.49 -4.61
C SER A 86 12.73 22.11 -3.92
N PRO A 87 12.68 22.10 -2.56
CA PRO A 87 11.61 22.70 -1.78
C PRO A 87 11.38 24.17 -2.15
N PRO A 88 10.20 24.75 -1.84
CA PRO A 88 10.00 26.18 -1.97
C PRO A 88 11.02 26.95 -1.15
N SER A 89 11.95 27.61 -1.85
CA SER A 89 12.77 28.67 -1.24
C SER A 89 11.84 29.77 -0.74
N GLN A 90 12.08 30.28 0.46
CA GLN A 90 11.33 31.41 1.03
C GLN A 90 11.69 32.76 0.36
N ASN A 91 12.42 32.76 -0.76
CA ASN A 91 12.90 33.95 -1.45
C ASN A 91 11.75 34.72 -2.14
N PRO A 92 11.46 35.98 -1.74
CA PRO A 92 10.36 36.76 -2.30
C PRO A 92 10.47 37.05 -3.81
N SER A 93 11.71 37.11 -4.33
CA SER A 93 12.00 37.37 -5.74
C SER A 93 11.50 36.30 -6.72
N MET A 94 11.03 35.14 -6.23
CA MET A 94 10.48 34.07 -7.05
C MET A 94 8.94 34.14 -7.19
N TYR A 95 8.26 35.02 -6.44
CA TYR A 95 6.82 35.21 -6.58
C TYR A 95 6.51 36.05 -7.81
N THR A 96 5.49 35.64 -8.58
CA THR A 96 5.08 36.35 -9.79
C THR A 96 3.60 36.70 -9.77
N LYS A 97 3.35 38.02 -9.86
CA LYS A 97 2.06 38.70 -9.96
C LYS A 97 1.18 38.18 -11.12
N LYS A 98 1.80 37.74 -12.22
CA LYS A 98 1.14 37.18 -13.42
C LYS A 98 0.97 35.67 -13.33
N ILE A 99 -0.28 35.20 -13.25
CA ILE A 99 -0.65 33.77 -13.14
C ILE A 99 0.07 32.87 -14.16
N ALA A 100 0.11 33.24 -15.45
CA ALA A 100 0.74 32.43 -16.49
C ALA A 100 2.24 32.20 -16.24
N LYS A 101 3.00 33.23 -15.81
CA LYS A 101 4.42 33.06 -15.48
C LYS A 101 4.59 32.27 -14.18
N PHE A 102 3.77 32.50 -13.15
CA PHE A 102 3.78 31.67 -11.93
C PHE A 102 3.59 30.18 -12.25
N ILE A 103 2.66 29.83 -13.14
CA ILE A 103 2.41 28.44 -13.57
C ILE A 103 3.64 27.88 -14.29
N LEU A 104 4.19 28.62 -15.27
CA LEU A 104 5.37 28.17 -16.03
C LEU A 104 6.60 27.96 -15.15
N ASP A 105 6.92 28.93 -14.28
CA ASP A 105 8.05 28.86 -13.34
C ASP A 105 7.86 27.69 -12.34
N SER A 106 6.64 27.49 -11.85
CA SER A 106 6.30 26.38 -10.94
C SER A 106 6.43 25.02 -11.62
N ARG A 107 6.01 24.90 -12.88
CA ARG A 107 6.13 23.66 -13.66
C ARG A 107 7.56 23.31 -14.04
N LEU A 108 8.45 24.30 -14.25
CA LEU A 108 9.88 24.04 -14.40
C LEU A 108 10.53 23.48 -13.13
N ARG A 109 9.99 23.84 -11.95
CA ARG A 109 10.48 23.38 -10.65
C ARG A 109 9.90 22.02 -10.23
N PHE A 110 8.66 21.73 -10.61
CA PHE A 110 7.93 20.51 -10.28
C PHE A 110 7.35 19.87 -11.56
N PRO A 111 8.20 19.35 -12.47
CA PRO A 111 7.78 18.92 -13.81
C PRO A 111 6.77 17.77 -13.80
N ASP A 112 6.90 16.85 -12.85
CA ASP A 112 6.06 15.65 -12.74
C ASP A 112 4.75 15.87 -11.95
N ALA A 113 4.64 17.01 -11.25
CA ALA A 113 3.51 17.34 -10.39
C ALA A 113 2.39 18.04 -11.15
N ILE A 114 1.15 17.61 -10.96
CA ILE A 114 -0.04 18.39 -11.36
C ILE A 114 -0.06 19.66 -10.51
N LEU A 115 0.00 20.83 -11.14
CA LEU A 115 -0.16 22.10 -10.44
C LEU A 115 -1.63 22.52 -10.41
N LEU A 116 -2.26 22.41 -9.24
CA LEU A 116 -3.59 22.97 -8.96
C LEU A 116 -3.44 24.40 -8.45
N THR A 117 -3.83 25.38 -9.26
CA THR A 117 -3.75 26.81 -8.92
C THR A 117 -5.10 27.32 -8.46
N CYS A 118 -5.16 27.90 -7.26
CA CYS A 118 -6.35 28.56 -6.74
C CYS A 118 -6.61 29.88 -7.49
N VAL A 119 -7.82 30.00 -8.05
CA VAL A 119 -8.30 31.16 -8.79
C VAL A 119 -9.75 31.43 -8.38
N GLY A 120 -9.95 32.42 -7.50
CA GLY A 120 -11.27 32.74 -6.97
C GLY A 120 -11.85 31.58 -6.15
N SER A 121 -12.90 30.94 -6.66
CA SER A 121 -13.60 29.81 -6.01
C SER A 121 -13.26 28.43 -6.60
N PHE A 122 -12.26 28.34 -7.49
CA PHE A 122 -11.87 27.14 -8.22
C PHE A 122 -10.38 26.81 -8.05
N TYR A 123 -10.05 25.52 -8.14
CA TYR A 123 -8.71 25.07 -8.49
C TYR A 123 -8.64 24.75 -9.97
N GLU A 124 -7.58 25.22 -10.63
CA GLU A 124 -7.40 25.10 -12.07
C GLU A 124 -6.02 24.51 -12.41
N ALA A 125 -6.01 23.58 -13.35
CA ALA A 125 -4.82 23.06 -14.04
C ALA A 125 -4.80 23.58 -15.48
N TYR A 126 -3.60 23.75 -16.04
CA TYR A 126 -3.37 24.49 -17.30
C TYR A 126 -2.45 23.74 -18.26
N PHE A 127 -2.57 24.05 -19.55
CA PHE A 127 -1.81 23.46 -20.65
C PHE A 127 -2.03 21.93 -20.75
N ASP A 128 -1.02 21.15 -21.14
CA ASP A 128 -1.04 19.69 -21.22
C ASP A 128 -1.56 19.00 -19.94
N GLN A 129 -1.23 19.52 -18.75
CA GLN A 129 -1.74 18.99 -17.47
C GLN A 129 -3.28 19.13 -17.37
N ALA A 130 -3.89 20.11 -18.02
CA ALA A 130 -5.35 20.27 -18.01
C ALA A 130 -6.07 19.17 -18.78
N VAL A 131 -5.49 18.68 -19.88
CA VAL A 131 -6.06 17.59 -20.67
C VAL A 131 -6.06 16.30 -19.84
N GLU A 132 -4.95 16.05 -19.16
CA GLU A 132 -4.77 14.90 -18.27
C GLU A 132 -5.70 14.97 -17.04
N VAL A 133 -5.74 16.12 -16.36
CA VAL A 133 -6.64 16.38 -15.21
C VAL A 133 -8.11 16.24 -15.60
N ALA A 134 -8.51 16.73 -16.78
CA ALA A 134 -9.86 16.56 -17.31
C ALA A 134 -10.25 15.09 -17.50
N GLN A 135 -9.33 14.28 -18.02
CA GLN A 135 -9.53 12.84 -18.22
C GLN A 135 -9.59 12.07 -16.89
N LEU A 136 -8.60 12.25 -16.01
CA LEU A 136 -8.51 11.52 -14.74
C LEU A 136 -9.69 11.83 -13.79
N LEU A 137 -10.19 13.07 -13.81
CA LEU A 137 -11.28 13.51 -12.94
C LEU A 137 -12.66 13.45 -13.60
N ASN A 138 -12.73 13.11 -14.89
CA ASN A 138 -13.92 13.19 -15.73
C ASN A 138 -14.63 14.55 -15.63
N ILE A 139 -13.87 15.63 -15.81
CA ILE A 139 -14.35 17.02 -15.78
C ILE A 139 -14.18 17.70 -17.14
N LYS A 140 -14.99 18.73 -17.41
CA LYS A 140 -14.96 19.44 -18.69
C LYS A 140 -13.67 20.26 -18.85
N GLN A 141 -12.94 20.01 -19.93
CA GLN A 141 -11.87 20.88 -20.40
C GLN A 141 -12.45 22.16 -21.07
N ALA A 142 -11.81 23.29 -20.82
CA ALA A 142 -12.11 24.59 -21.39
C ALA A 142 -10.86 25.24 -21.99
N GLN A 143 -10.96 26.50 -22.44
CA GLN A 143 -9.92 27.23 -23.16
C GLN A 143 -9.68 28.60 -22.53
N TYR A 144 -8.42 28.93 -22.24
CA TYR A 144 -7.96 30.15 -21.61
C TYR A 144 -7.10 30.96 -22.60
N GLN A 145 -7.39 32.26 -22.76
CA GLN A 145 -6.63 33.13 -23.66
C GLN A 145 -5.55 33.91 -22.89
N PHE A 146 -4.31 33.83 -23.38
CA PHE A 146 -3.16 34.54 -22.85
C PHE A 146 -2.20 34.93 -23.97
N ALA A 147 -1.75 36.19 -23.98
CA ALA A 147 -0.79 36.73 -24.95
C ALA A 147 -1.18 36.45 -26.44
N GLY A 148 -2.47 36.56 -26.76
CA GLY A 148 -3.01 36.31 -28.11
C GLY A 148 -3.06 34.83 -28.52
N LYS A 149 -2.72 33.90 -27.62
CA LYS A 149 -2.80 32.45 -27.81
C LYS A 149 -3.84 31.84 -26.89
N THR A 150 -4.39 30.70 -27.30
CA THR A 150 -5.38 29.95 -26.53
C THR A 150 -4.74 28.67 -26.00
N TYR A 151 -4.97 28.37 -24.72
CA TYR A 151 -4.41 27.23 -24.02
C TYR A 151 -5.51 26.43 -23.31
N PRO A 152 -5.45 25.09 -23.28
CA PRO A 152 -6.41 24.30 -22.54
C PRO A 152 -6.28 24.54 -21.03
N PHE A 153 -7.41 24.56 -20.33
CA PHE A 153 -7.47 24.55 -18.86
C PHE A 153 -8.63 23.66 -18.38
N SER A 154 -8.56 23.21 -17.13
CA SER A 154 -9.58 22.39 -16.49
C SER A 154 -9.61 22.70 -15.01
N GLY A 155 -10.78 22.82 -14.40
CA GLY A 155 -10.88 23.13 -12.98
C GLY A 155 -12.16 22.66 -12.32
N PHE A 156 -12.15 22.67 -10.99
CA PHE A 156 -13.27 22.26 -10.14
C PHE A 156 -13.41 23.18 -8.92
N PRO A 157 -14.61 23.31 -8.32
CA PRO A 157 -14.82 24.18 -7.16
C PRO A 157 -13.98 23.74 -5.95
N ILE A 158 -13.49 24.70 -5.15
CA ILE A 158 -12.64 24.46 -3.96
C ILE A 158 -13.25 23.40 -3.02
N ALA A 159 -14.57 23.44 -2.80
CA ALA A 159 -15.28 22.47 -1.95
C ALA A 159 -15.12 21.00 -2.39
N SER A 160 -14.76 20.76 -3.65
CA SER A 160 -14.56 19.42 -4.19
C SER A 160 -13.11 18.91 -4.08
N LEU A 161 -12.16 19.73 -3.60
CA LEU A 161 -10.73 19.41 -3.57
C LEU A 161 -10.44 18.03 -2.99
N GLN A 162 -10.99 17.70 -1.82
CA GLN A 162 -10.71 16.43 -1.12
C GLN A 162 -11.08 15.19 -1.96
N LYS A 163 -12.22 15.24 -2.67
CA LYS A 163 -12.63 14.18 -3.61
C LYS A 163 -11.62 14.03 -4.76
N HIS A 164 -11.24 15.14 -5.38
CA HIS A 164 -10.39 15.13 -6.58
C HIS A 164 -8.93 14.77 -6.23
N LEU A 165 -8.43 15.18 -5.06
CA LEU A 165 -7.15 14.73 -4.53
C LEU A 165 -7.12 13.22 -4.29
N LYS A 166 -8.20 12.63 -3.77
CA LYS A 166 -8.28 11.16 -3.59
C LYS A 166 -8.15 10.42 -4.91
N THR A 167 -8.82 10.87 -5.97
CA THR A 167 -8.68 10.28 -7.31
C THR A 167 -7.29 10.51 -7.90
N LEU A 168 -6.76 11.74 -7.91
CA LEU A 168 -5.43 12.02 -8.46
C LEU A 168 -4.32 11.24 -7.72
N VAL A 169 -4.30 11.28 -6.39
CA VAL A 169 -3.19 10.75 -5.58
C VAL A 169 -3.35 9.27 -5.29
N ASN A 170 -4.53 8.80 -4.82
CA ASN A 170 -4.68 7.41 -4.34
C ASN A 170 -5.06 6.43 -5.46
N GLU A 171 -5.81 6.88 -6.47
CA GLU A 171 -6.30 6.02 -7.56
C GLU A 171 -5.34 6.06 -8.77
N HIS A 172 -4.73 7.23 -9.04
CA HIS A 172 -3.83 7.44 -10.17
C HIS A 172 -2.36 7.71 -9.82
N ASN A 173 -1.96 7.64 -8.53
CA ASN A 173 -0.58 7.80 -8.07
C ASN A 173 0.11 9.11 -8.49
N ARG A 174 -0.66 10.18 -8.72
CA ARG A 174 -0.11 11.48 -9.16
C ARG A 174 0.35 12.33 -8.00
N ILE A 175 1.46 13.03 -8.22
CA ILE A 175 1.91 14.10 -7.35
C ILE A 175 1.08 15.35 -7.66
N VAL A 176 0.60 16.01 -6.61
CA VAL A 176 -0.21 17.22 -6.72
C VAL A 176 0.42 18.35 -5.91
N ALA A 177 0.76 19.44 -6.59
CA ALA A 177 1.18 20.69 -5.97
C ALA A 177 -0.02 21.63 -5.88
N ILE A 178 -0.37 22.07 -4.68
CA ILE A 178 -1.45 23.03 -4.44
C ILE A 178 -0.83 24.43 -4.30
N ALA A 179 -1.24 25.34 -5.17
CA ALA A 179 -0.90 26.75 -5.12
C ALA A 179 -2.09 27.59 -4.67
N GLU A 180 -1.93 28.30 -3.56
CA GLU A 180 -2.94 29.21 -3.03
C GLU A 180 -2.66 30.65 -3.44
N GLN A 181 -3.73 31.44 -3.45
CA GLN A 181 -3.67 32.89 -3.55
C GLN A 181 -3.61 33.51 -2.15
N ILE A 182 -2.65 34.41 -1.93
CA ILE A 182 -2.45 35.11 -0.67
C ILE A 182 -2.62 36.60 -0.94
N SER A 183 -3.56 37.23 -0.25
CA SER A 183 -3.66 38.68 -0.18
C SER A 183 -2.60 39.22 0.77
N THR A 184 -1.66 40.00 0.25
CA THR A 184 -0.86 40.94 1.04
C THR A 184 -1.49 42.33 0.95
N ASP A 185 -1.07 43.27 1.80
CA ASP A 185 -1.70 44.60 1.92
C ASP A 185 -1.64 45.44 0.62
N GLU A 186 -0.79 45.06 -0.34
CA GLU A 186 -0.62 45.77 -1.60
C GLU A 186 -1.08 44.95 -2.83
N GLU A 187 -0.97 43.61 -2.85
CA GLU A 187 -1.26 42.78 -4.03
C GLU A 187 -1.68 41.31 -3.74
N LEU A 188 -2.01 40.58 -4.81
CA LEU A 188 -2.37 39.15 -4.79
C LEU A 188 -1.20 38.27 -5.24
N GLU A 189 -0.49 37.68 -4.28
CA GLU A 189 0.58 36.72 -4.55
C GLU A 189 0.04 35.29 -4.68
N ARG A 190 0.82 34.42 -5.34
CA ARG A 190 0.56 32.97 -5.41
C ARG A 190 1.78 32.20 -4.94
N ARG A 191 1.56 31.22 -4.06
CA ARG A 191 2.62 30.30 -3.60
C ARG A 191 2.12 28.86 -3.57
N ILE A 192 3.00 27.91 -3.87
CA ILE A 192 2.76 26.50 -3.55
C ILE A 192 2.77 26.37 -2.03
N VAL A 193 1.62 25.99 -1.45
CA VAL A 193 1.46 25.79 0.00
C VAL A 193 1.74 24.35 0.40
N ARG A 194 1.53 23.40 -0.51
CA ARG A 194 1.63 21.97 -0.22
C ARG A 194 1.97 21.19 -1.48
N ILE A 195 2.80 20.16 -1.32
CA ILE A 195 2.99 19.09 -2.29
C ILE A 195 2.45 17.83 -1.63
N ILE A 196 1.69 17.03 -2.38
CA ILE A 196 1.09 15.79 -1.92
C ILE A 196 1.58 14.68 -2.84
N THR A 197 2.16 13.64 -2.25
CA THR A 197 2.57 12.42 -2.95
C THR A 197 1.91 11.21 -2.28
N PRO A 198 1.77 10.06 -2.98
CA PRO A 198 1.15 8.86 -2.40
C PRO A 198 1.82 8.37 -1.10
N GLY A 199 3.14 8.59 -0.93
CA GLY A 199 3.87 8.23 0.29
C GLY A 199 3.93 9.31 1.38
N THR A 200 3.43 10.53 1.14
CA THR A 200 3.52 11.66 2.10
C THR A 200 2.15 12.20 2.53
N ILE A 201 1.09 11.43 2.31
CA ILE A 201 -0.27 11.81 2.70
C ILE A 201 -0.40 11.87 4.24
N THR A 202 -0.68 13.07 4.75
CA THR A 202 -0.97 13.32 6.17
C THR A 202 -2.44 13.66 6.46
N ASP A 203 -3.23 14.03 5.45
CA ASP A 203 -4.65 14.37 5.61
C ASP A 203 -5.50 13.14 5.96
N GLU A 204 -6.23 13.18 7.08
CA GLU A 204 -7.13 12.09 7.50
C GLU A 204 -8.24 11.74 6.48
N ASN A 205 -8.58 12.68 5.58
CA ASN A 205 -9.56 12.48 4.51
C ASN A 205 -9.00 11.75 3.28
N LEU A 206 -7.66 11.73 3.14
CA LEU A 206 -6.94 11.10 2.04
C LEU A 206 -6.26 9.79 2.46
N ILE A 207 -6.00 9.60 3.76
CA ILE A 207 -5.48 8.35 4.31
C ILE A 207 -6.51 7.21 4.13
N ASP A 208 -6.02 6.00 3.85
CA ASP A 208 -6.83 4.79 3.83
C ASP A 208 -7.00 4.21 5.25
N ASP A 209 -8.19 3.70 5.52
CA ASP A 209 -8.56 3.15 6.83
C ASP A 209 -7.99 1.73 7.04
N GLU A 210 -7.65 1.04 5.95
CA GLU A 210 -7.22 -0.38 5.97
C GLU A 210 -5.72 -0.60 5.73
N SER A 211 -5.00 0.38 5.17
CA SER A 211 -3.58 0.27 4.85
C SER A 211 -2.76 1.46 5.33
N TYR A 212 -1.44 1.25 5.48
CA TYR A 212 -0.47 2.31 5.72
C TYR A 212 -0.07 2.97 4.40
N ASN A 213 0.25 4.26 4.44
CA ASN A 213 0.80 4.98 3.30
C ASN A 213 2.33 4.97 3.38
N TYR A 214 2.92 3.76 3.34
CA TYR A 214 4.36 3.61 3.48
C TYR A 214 5.13 4.22 2.30
N LEU A 215 6.08 5.07 2.66
CA LEU A 215 7.17 5.57 1.84
C LEU A 215 8.40 4.68 2.07
N LEU A 216 8.87 3.97 1.04
CA LEU A 216 9.98 3.01 1.11
C LEU A 216 11.23 3.56 0.41
N GLY A 217 12.31 3.81 1.15
CA GLY A 217 13.65 4.00 0.60
C GLY A 217 14.30 2.67 0.27
N ILE A 218 14.93 2.58 -0.91
CA ILE A 218 15.76 1.45 -1.34
C ILE A 218 17.14 1.98 -1.76
N HIS A 219 18.19 1.48 -1.10
CA HIS A 219 19.57 1.73 -1.51
C HIS A 219 20.38 0.44 -1.41
N GLN A 220 20.91 -0.04 -2.54
CA GLN A 220 21.57 -1.35 -2.63
C GLN A 220 20.66 -2.45 -2.05
N ASN A 221 21.08 -3.11 -0.97
CA ASN A 221 20.29 -4.12 -0.24
C ASN A 221 19.60 -3.58 1.03
N GLN A 222 19.74 -2.29 1.33
CA GLN A 222 19.12 -1.64 2.49
C GLN A 222 17.71 -1.19 2.16
N LEU A 223 16.80 -1.42 3.10
CA LEU A 223 15.42 -0.96 3.07
C LEU A 223 15.12 -0.14 4.32
N ALA A 224 14.45 0.99 4.12
CA ALA A 224 13.87 1.76 5.20
C ALA A 224 12.47 2.22 4.77
N TRP A 225 11.48 2.17 5.64
CA TRP A 225 10.14 2.65 5.33
C TRP A 225 9.51 3.41 6.48
N LEU A 226 8.74 4.44 6.13
CA LEU A 226 8.07 5.34 7.05
C LEU A 226 6.59 5.46 6.67
N ASP A 227 5.69 5.42 7.66
CA ASP A 227 4.38 6.07 7.51
C ASP A 227 4.47 7.47 8.11
N VAL A 228 4.30 8.49 7.27
CA VAL A 228 4.43 9.91 7.66
C VAL A 228 3.31 10.33 8.61
N SER A 229 2.12 9.73 8.51
CA SER A 229 0.96 10.08 9.33
C SER A 229 1.08 9.57 10.78
N THR A 230 1.76 8.43 10.99
CA THR A 230 1.97 7.87 12.34
C THR A 230 3.38 8.07 12.89
N GLY A 231 4.33 8.56 12.07
CA GLY A 231 5.75 8.65 12.43
C GLY A 231 6.42 7.29 12.60
N SER A 232 5.76 6.20 12.19
CA SER A 232 6.25 4.82 12.39
C SER A 232 7.31 4.51 11.34
N TYR A 233 8.56 4.47 11.79
CA TYR A 233 9.74 4.26 10.96
C TYR A 233 10.34 2.88 11.20
N PHE A 234 10.77 2.23 10.13
CA PHE A 234 11.35 0.90 10.13
C PHE A 234 12.54 0.81 9.19
N SER A 235 13.52 -0.03 9.50
CA SER A 235 14.61 -0.36 8.57
C SER A 235 15.08 -1.81 8.71
N THR A 236 15.63 -2.36 7.63
CA THR A 236 16.18 -3.73 7.55
C THR A 236 17.13 -3.87 6.35
N THR A 237 17.82 -5.00 6.26
CA THR A 237 18.73 -5.35 5.15
C THR A 237 18.32 -6.68 4.52
N CYS A 238 18.29 -6.74 3.19
CA CYS A 238 18.12 -7.99 2.45
C CYS A 238 19.48 -8.67 2.23
N GLU A 239 19.52 -9.98 2.40
CA GLU A 239 20.71 -10.81 2.13
C GLU A 239 20.47 -11.74 0.93
N GLY A 240 19.21 -12.13 0.69
CA GLY A 240 18.77 -12.99 -0.41
C GLY A 240 18.63 -12.29 -1.77
N GLY A 241 19.33 -11.17 -1.98
CA GLY A 241 19.34 -10.44 -3.26
C GLY A 241 17.98 -9.92 -3.73
N GLU A 242 17.78 -9.89 -5.05
CA GLU A 242 16.60 -9.29 -5.70
C GLU A 242 15.29 -10.00 -5.34
N SER A 243 15.30 -11.33 -5.17
CA SER A 243 14.08 -12.09 -4.81
C SER A 243 13.56 -11.66 -3.44
N GLU A 244 14.42 -11.62 -2.43
CA GLU A 244 14.02 -11.18 -1.09
C GLU A 244 13.58 -9.71 -1.08
N LEU A 245 14.19 -8.86 -1.90
CA LEU A 245 13.78 -7.46 -2.06
C LEU A 245 12.35 -7.35 -2.62
N LEU A 246 11.99 -8.13 -3.64
CA LEU A 246 10.64 -8.16 -4.20
C LEU A 246 9.61 -8.74 -3.21
N ASP A 247 9.99 -9.73 -2.40
CA ASP A 247 9.17 -10.26 -1.32
C ASP A 247 8.92 -9.20 -0.23
N GLN A 248 9.95 -8.45 0.17
CA GLN A 248 9.80 -7.33 1.11
C GLN A 248 8.91 -6.23 0.55
N ILE A 249 9.03 -5.87 -0.74
CA ILE A 249 8.14 -4.90 -1.39
C ILE A 249 6.68 -5.40 -1.38
N CYS A 250 6.45 -6.69 -1.62
CA CYS A 250 5.10 -7.28 -1.53
C CYS A 250 4.54 -7.29 -0.09
N ARG A 251 5.40 -7.55 0.91
CA ARG A 251 5.04 -7.54 2.33
C ARG A 251 4.71 -6.14 2.85
N ILE A 252 5.58 -5.17 2.55
CA ILE A 252 5.45 -3.78 2.97
C ILE A 252 4.29 -3.11 2.21
N SER A 253 4.11 -3.44 0.92
CA SER A 253 3.09 -2.86 0.05
C SER A 253 3.12 -1.32 0.05
N PRO A 254 4.27 -0.69 -0.27
CA PRO A 254 4.43 0.75 -0.22
C PRO A 254 3.55 1.47 -1.25
N LYS A 255 3.21 2.73 -0.96
CA LYS A 255 2.55 3.65 -1.91
C LYS A 255 3.54 4.38 -2.78
N GLU A 256 4.74 4.62 -2.25
CA GLU A 256 5.83 5.28 -2.97
C GLU A 256 7.17 4.66 -2.61
N ILE A 257 8.00 4.45 -3.62
CA ILE A 257 9.37 3.97 -3.50
C ILE A 257 10.34 5.09 -3.89
N LEU A 258 11.35 5.31 -3.04
CA LEU A 258 12.44 6.26 -3.24
C LEU A 258 13.71 5.51 -3.60
N ILE A 259 14.33 5.90 -4.71
CA ILE A 259 15.64 5.38 -5.14
C ILE A 259 16.60 6.53 -5.46
N SER A 260 17.90 6.27 -5.38
CA SER A 260 18.90 7.20 -5.94
C SER A 260 18.67 7.39 -7.44
N ALA A 261 18.95 8.59 -7.96
CA ALA A 261 18.87 8.88 -9.40
C ALA A 261 19.74 7.91 -10.23
N ASP A 262 20.92 7.57 -9.71
CA ASP A 262 21.91 6.67 -10.32
C ASP A 262 21.56 5.18 -10.14
N SER A 263 20.52 4.86 -9.36
CA SER A 263 20.10 3.48 -9.15
C SER A 263 19.52 2.87 -10.43
N SER A 264 19.99 1.67 -10.74
CA SER A 264 19.46 0.79 -11.78
C SER A 264 18.25 -0.02 -11.33
N PHE A 265 17.83 0.09 -10.06
CA PHE A 265 16.67 -0.63 -9.53
C PHE A 265 15.41 -0.40 -10.38
N ARG A 266 14.75 -1.49 -10.75
CA ARG A 266 13.45 -1.54 -11.41
C ARG A 266 12.64 -2.68 -10.82
N ILE A 267 11.32 -2.61 -10.98
CA ILE A 267 10.43 -3.71 -10.63
C ILE A 267 10.20 -4.54 -11.90
N PRO A 268 10.53 -5.84 -11.93
CA PRO A 268 10.26 -6.67 -13.10
C PRO A 268 8.75 -6.69 -13.41
N PRO A 269 8.32 -6.47 -14.67
CA PRO A 269 6.90 -6.26 -15.00
C PRO A 269 6.02 -7.47 -14.71
N ASN A 270 6.61 -8.68 -14.75
CA ASN A 270 5.91 -9.94 -14.44
C ASN A 270 5.93 -10.30 -12.95
N SER A 271 6.54 -9.47 -12.08
CA SER A 271 6.60 -9.73 -10.64
C SER A 271 5.25 -9.48 -9.95
N LYS A 272 5.03 -10.12 -8.80
CA LYS A 272 3.88 -9.82 -7.94
C LYS A 272 3.91 -8.37 -7.40
N ALA A 273 5.11 -7.78 -7.28
CA ALA A 273 5.30 -6.38 -6.90
C ALA A 273 4.76 -5.41 -7.95
N ALA A 274 4.89 -5.71 -9.25
CA ALA A 274 4.30 -4.90 -10.33
C ALA A 274 2.74 -4.87 -10.29
N LYS A 275 2.09 -5.81 -9.59
CA LYS A 275 0.64 -5.78 -9.32
C LYS A 275 0.23 -4.77 -8.23
N LEU A 276 1.16 -4.02 -7.65
CA LEU A 276 0.89 -3.00 -6.64
C LEU A 276 0.88 -1.62 -7.31
N SER A 277 -0.19 -0.86 -7.11
CA SER A 277 -0.25 0.54 -7.54
C SER A 277 0.66 1.39 -6.65
N MET A 278 1.91 1.57 -7.06
CA MET A 278 2.91 2.40 -6.38
C MET A 278 3.55 3.43 -7.30
N LEU A 279 4.10 4.50 -6.73
CA LEU A 279 4.92 5.50 -7.41
C LEU A 279 6.41 5.19 -7.22
N ILE A 280 7.25 5.39 -8.23
CA ILE A 280 8.72 5.30 -8.10
C ILE A 280 9.35 6.68 -8.35
N THR A 281 10.01 7.21 -7.33
CA THR A 281 10.60 8.54 -7.33
C THR A 281 12.13 8.46 -7.25
N LYS A 282 12.80 9.13 -8.20
CA LYS A 282 14.25 9.25 -8.27
C LYS A 282 14.73 10.52 -7.55
N ILE A 283 15.55 10.32 -6.54
CA ILE A 283 16.15 11.40 -5.75
C ILE A 283 17.57 11.64 -6.24
N LYS A 284 17.82 12.85 -6.75
CA LYS A 284 19.19 13.36 -6.91
C LYS A 284 19.74 13.67 -5.52
N SER A 285 20.86 13.04 -5.14
CA SER A 285 21.62 13.39 -3.93
C SER A 285 22.05 14.86 -3.97
N ASP A 286 22.18 15.48 -2.80
CA ASP A 286 22.84 16.79 -2.71
C ASP A 286 24.34 16.58 -2.92
N ALA A 287 25.02 17.49 -3.64
CA ALA A 287 26.45 17.36 -4.00
C ALA A 287 27.41 17.30 -2.80
N SER A 288 26.92 17.57 -1.58
CA SER A 288 27.65 17.45 -0.32
C SER A 288 27.60 16.05 0.31
N ILE A 289 26.83 15.12 -0.24
CA ILE A 289 26.68 13.75 0.29
C ILE A 289 27.45 12.81 -0.64
N SER A 290 28.47 12.13 -0.13
CA SER A 290 29.22 11.13 -0.90
C SER A 290 28.32 9.92 -1.24
N PRO A 291 28.57 9.22 -2.36
CA PRO A 291 27.76 8.05 -2.74
C PRO A 291 27.84 6.92 -1.70
N ASP A 292 29.00 6.73 -1.08
CA ASP A 292 29.23 5.72 -0.02
C ASP A 292 28.47 6.05 1.27
N GLU A 293 28.16 7.32 1.51
CA GLU A 293 27.35 7.75 2.63
C GLU A 293 25.85 7.53 2.42
N LEU A 294 25.40 7.27 1.20
CA LEU A 294 23.98 7.17 0.89
C LEU A 294 23.38 5.88 1.48
N SER A 295 22.20 6.00 2.08
CA SER A 295 21.45 4.88 2.65
C SER A 295 19.97 5.03 2.34
N ALA A 296 19.20 3.94 2.48
CA ALA A 296 17.74 3.97 2.37
C ALA A 296 17.12 4.99 3.34
N GLU A 297 17.72 5.10 4.55
CA GLU A 297 17.33 6.06 5.58
C GLU A 297 17.55 7.51 5.14
N LYS A 298 18.74 7.82 4.59
CA LYS A 298 19.07 9.15 4.09
C LYS A 298 18.21 9.54 2.89
N LEU A 299 17.87 8.61 2.00
CA LEU A 299 16.93 8.87 0.89
C LEU A 299 15.58 9.39 1.41
N ILE A 300 14.99 8.71 2.41
CA ILE A 300 13.76 9.17 3.07
C ILE A 300 13.96 10.51 3.76
N GLY A 301 15.07 10.70 4.50
CA GLY A 301 15.35 11.96 5.19
C GLY A 301 15.49 13.18 4.26
N ILE A 302 16.20 13.02 3.15
CA ILE A 302 16.31 14.03 2.08
C ILE A 302 14.92 14.32 1.49
N TYR A 303 14.15 13.27 1.19
CA TYR A 303 12.84 13.39 0.58
C TYR A 303 11.83 14.15 1.44
N ILE A 304 11.74 13.80 2.73
CA ILE A 304 10.88 14.47 3.71
C ILE A 304 11.28 15.94 3.81
N LYS A 305 12.58 16.23 3.96
CA LYS A 305 13.09 17.61 4.06
C LYS A 305 12.80 18.46 2.81
N ARG A 306 12.64 17.83 1.64
CA ARG A 306 12.29 18.52 0.38
C ARG A 306 10.78 18.68 0.16
N ASN A 307 9.95 17.74 0.58
CA ASN A 307 8.50 17.74 0.29
C ASN A 307 7.62 18.24 1.44
N LEU A 308 8.00 17.95 2.68
CA LEU A 308 7.23 18.28 3.86
C LEU A 308 7.80 19.56 4.48
N LEU A 309 6.96 20.60 4.50
CA LEU A 309 7.21 21.81 5.29
C LEU A 309 7.46 21.43 6.76
N PRO A 310 8.28 22.20 7.51
CA PRO A 310 8.91 21.73 8.75
C PRO A 310 7.94 21.61 9.93
N SER A 311 7.11 20.57 9.92
CA SER A 311 6.39 20.05 11.08
C SER A 311 7.21 18.93 11.70
N ARG A 312 7.83 19.19 12.85
CA ARG A 312 8.70 18.24 13.57
C ARG A 312 7.86 17.19 14.31
N ALA A 313 7.35 16.19 13.59
CA ALA A 313 7.00 14.92 14.22
C ALA A 313 8.30 14.24 14.72
N ALA A 314 8.32 13.78 15.97
CA ALA A 314 9.45 13.04 16.52
C ALA A 314 9.46 11.61 15.97
N ILE A 315 10.20 11.39 14.88
CA ILE A 315 10.41 10.05 14.31
C ILE A 315 11.38 9.29 15.22
N GLN A 316 10.91 8.20 15.83
CA GLN A 316 11.78 7.22 16.49
C GLN A 316 11.96 6.01 15.57
N PRO A 317 13.21 5.65 15.20
CA PRO A 317 13.44 4.51 14.33
C PRO A 317 13.24 3.19 15.08
N LEU A 318 12.36 2.34 14.56
CA LEU A 318 12.15 0.98 15.05
C LEU A 318 12.77 -0.03 14.08
N CYS A 319 14.03 -0.42 14.32
CA CYS A 319 14.70 -1.44 13.53
C CYS A 319 13.87 -2.75 13.50
N VAL A 320 13.65 -3.30 12.31
CA VAL A 320 12.91 -4.55 12.12
C VAL A 320 13.88 -5.71 12.01
N ASP A 321 14.02 -6.44 13.11
CA ASP A 321 14.71 -7.72 13.15
C ASP A 321 13.92 -8.77 12.34
N THR A 322 14.41 -9.05 11.14
CA THR A 322 13.83 -10.00 10.19
C THR A 322 13.81 -11.44 10.72
N PHE A 323 14.68 -11.81 11.67
CA PHE A 323 14.70 -13.15 12.26
C PHE A 323 13.56 -13.37 13.28
N ARG A 324 12.99 -12.29 13.83
CA ARG A 324 11.85 -12.35 14.76
C ARG A 324 10.51 -12.55 14.06
N HIS A 325 10.45 -12.46 12.73
CA HIS A 325 9.23 -12.64 11.95
C HIS A 325 9.33 -13.82 10.99
N LEU A 326 8.18 -14.44 10.70
CA LEU A 326 8.08 -15.44 9.64
C LEU A 326 8.24 -14.73 8.29
N LYS A 327 9.26 -15.12 7.51
CA LYS A 327 9.38 -14.67 6.13
C LYS A 327 8.19 -15.24 5.33
N LEU A 328 7.44 -14.35 4.69
CA LEU A 328 6.41 -14.67 3.71
C LEU A 328 6.92 -14.17 2.36
N ASP A 329 7.01 -15.05 1.38
CA ASP A 329 7.35 -14.69 0.00
C ASP A 329 6.12 -14.10 -0.72
N ALA A 330 6.38 -13.45 -1.85
CA ALA A 330 5.33 -12.83 -2.63
C ALA A 330 4.31 -13.85 -3.17
N GLU A 331 4.72 -15.10 -3.38
CA GLU A 331 3.81 -16.18 -3.79
C GLU A 331 2.92 -16.67 -2.64
N ALA A 332 3.42 -16.84 -1.41
CA ALA A 332 2.55 -17.15 -0.26
C ALA A 332 1.53 -16.03 0.01
N ILE A 333 1.92 -14.76 -0.14
CA ILE A 333 1.02 -13.62 0.08
C ILE A 333 -0.16 -13.61 -0.92
N ASP A 334 0.11 -13.93 -2.20
CA ASP A 334 -0.89 -13.97 -3.28
C ASP A 334 -1.70 -15.29 -3.25
N SER A 335 -1.05 -16.43 -2.99
CA SER A 335 -1.66 -17.77 -2.96
C SER A 335 -2.56 -18.02 -1.74
N LEU A 336 -2.23 -17.44 -0.57
CA LEU A 336 -3.04 -17.50 0.64
C LEU A 336 -4.10 -16.38 0.71
N GLU A 337 -4.21 -15.54 -0.33
CA GLU A 337 -5.15 -14.42 -0.42
C GLU A 337 -5.17 -13.54 0.85
N ILE A 338 -3.99 -13.21 1.38
CA ILE A 338 -3.87 -12.63 2.73
C ILE A 338 -4.58 -11.26 2.82
N ILE A 339 -4.32 -10.39 1.83
CA ILE A 339 -4.86 -9.02 1.74
C ILE A 339 -5.99 -8.94 0.71
N ARG A 340 -5.79 -9.55 -0.45
CA ARG A 340 -6.63 -9.45 -1.65
C ARG A 340 -6.87 -10.84 -2.23
N THR A 341 -7.99 -11.04 -2.91
CA THR A 341 -8.24 -12.27 -3.66
C THR A 341 -7.52 -12.24 -5.02
N GLN A 342 -7.31 -13.41 -5.62
CA GLN A 342 -6.68 -13.56 -6.93
C GLN A 342 -7.66 -13.24 -8.06
N ASN A 343 -8.91 -13.67 -7.91
CA ASN A 343 -9.94 -13.61 -8.96
C ASN A 343 -10.61 -12.22 -9.10
N GLY A 344 -10.33 -11.30 -8.18
CA GLY A 344 -10.66 -9.89 -8.31
C GLY A 344 -9.76 -9.08 -7.38
N LYS A 345 -9.39 -7.86 -7.77
CA LYS A 345 -8.52 -6.97 -6.96
C LYS A 345 -9.17 -6.48 -5.65
N SER A 346 -10.21 -7.15 -5.17
CA SER A 346 -10.98 -6.81 -3.98
C SER A 346 -10.31 -7.34 -2.72
N ALA A 347 -10.41 -6.58 -1.63
CA ALA A 347 -10.12 -7.07 -0.29
C ALA A 347 -11.22 -8.02 0.22
N ALA A 348 -12.46 -7.92 -0.29
CA ALA A 348 -13.57 -8.76 0.17
C ALA A 348 -13.35 -10.22 -0.21
N GLY A 349 -13.35 -11.10 0.80
CA GLY A 349 -13.05 -12.53 0.65
C GLY A 349 -11.64 -12.93 1.09
N SER A 350 -10.73 -11.96 1.25
CA SER A 350 -9.37 -12.22 1.76
C SER A 350 -9.37 -12.70 3.22
N LEU A 351 -8.24 -13.29 3.65
CA LEU A 351 -8.04 -13.66 5.05
C LEU A 351 -8.25 -12.44 5.98
N LEU A 352 -7.62 -11.31 5.66
CA LEU A 352 -7.74 -10.07 6.43
C LEU A 352 -9.20 -9.62 6.56
N SER A 353 -9.96 -9.59 5.46
CA SER A 353 -11.38 -9.18 5.49
C SER A 353 -12.25 -10.13 6.35
N THR A 354 -11.91 -11.42 6.36
CA THR A 354 -12.65 -12.46 7.10
C THR A 354 -12.44 -12.33 8.61
N ILE A 355 -11.20 -12.05 9.05
CA ILE A 355 -10.85 -11.98 10.48
C ILE A 355 -10.91 -10.57 11.07
N SER A 356 -10.93 -9.52 10.24
CA SER A 356 -11.01 -8.13 10.68
C SER A 356 -12.36 -7.81 11.34
N ARG A 357 -12.36 -7.79 12.68
CA ARG A 357 -13.45 -7.28 13.53
C ARG A 357 -13.06 -5.99 14.29
N THR A 358 -12.02 -5.32 13.82
CA THR A 358 -11.47 -4.09 14.41
C THR A 358 -12.38 -2.89 14.09
N ILE A 359 -12.74 -2.14 15.13
CA ILE A 359 -13.61 -0.94 15.01
C ILE A 359 -12.79 0.30 14.59
N THR A 360 -11.53 0.42 15.06
CA THR A 360 -10.70 1.60 14.83
C THR A 360 -9.70 1.41 13.67
N ARG A 361 -9.41 2.49 12.94
CA ARG A 361 -8.43 2.51 11.83
C ARG A 361 -7.05 2.00 12.26
N PRO A 362 -6.44 2.48 13.38
CA PRO A 362 -5.16 1.97 13.84
C PRO A 362 -5.20 0.49 14.25
N GLY A 363 -6.35 0.02 14.76
CA GLY A 363 -6.55 -1.40 15.09
C GLY A 363 -6.55 -2.29 13.86
N LYS A 364 -7.21 -1.88 12.77
CA LYS A 364 -7.21 -2.60 11.48
C LYS A 364 -5.81 -2.65 10.87
N ARG A 365 -5.12 -1.51 10.86
CA ARG A 365 -3.73 -1.38 10.41
C ARG A 365 -2.76 -2.28 11.21
N LEU A 366 -2.83 -2.26 12.55
CA LEU A 366 -2.03 -3.14 13.40
C LEU A 366 -2.34 -4.63 13.19
N LEU A 367 -3.60 -4.99 12.89
CA LEU A 367 -3.96 -6.36 12.57
C LEU A 367 -3.33 -6.81 11.25
N ARG A 368 -3.42 -5.98 10.20
CA ARG A 368 -2.76 -6.21 8.90
C ARG A 368 -1.27 -6.46 9.07
N ASP A 369 -0.54 -5.58 9.77
CA ASP A 369 0.91 -5.73 9.97
C ASP A 369 1.29 -7.04 10.67
N ARG A 370 0.51 -7.44 11.68
CA ARG A 370 0.74 -8.68 12.43
C ARG A 370 0.49 -9.94 11.61
N ILE A 371 -0.36 -9.88 10.59
CA ILE A 371 -0.62 -10.98 9.65
C ILE A 371 0.48 -11.01 8.57
N MET A 372 0.89 -9.84 8.06
CA MET A 372 1.96 -9.71 7.07
C MET A 372 3.36 -9.97 7.64
N SER A 373 3.53 -9.84 8.96
CA SER A 373 4.79 -10.11 9.66
C SER A 373 4.54 -10.96 10.93
N PRO A 374 4.15 -12.25 10.79
CA PRO A 374 3.85 -13.10 11.95
C PRO A 374 5.07 -13.24 12.87
N SER A 375 4.92 -13.00 14.18
CA SER A 375 6.04 -13.15 15.12
C SER A 375 6.43 -14.62 15.28
N ARG A 376 7.73 -14.88 15.38
CA ARG A 376 8.35 -16.17 15.72
C ARG A 376 8.69 -16.29 17.20
N VAL A 377 8.52 -15.23 17.99
CA VAL A 377 8.92 -15.18 19.40
C VAL A 377 7.84 -15.83 20.28
N PRO A 378 8.07 -17.00 20.91
CA PRO A 378 7.01 -17.71 21.63
C PRO A 378 6.38 -16.90 22.77
N ALA A 379 7.18 -16.12 23.50
CA ALA A 379 6.70 -15.25 24.58
C ALA A 379 5.74 -14.15 24.07
N GLU A 380 5.98 -13.61 22.87
CA GLU A 380 5.10 -12.61 22.26
C GLU A 380 3.80 -13.23 21.76
N ILE A 381 3.90 -14.41 21.13
CA ILE A 381 2.73 -15.19 20.70
C ILE A 381 1.85 -15.52 21.91
N GLN A 382 2.44 -16.03 22.99
CA GLN A 382 1.71 -16.39 24.21
C GLN A 382 1.05 -15.17 24.86
N SER A 383 1.79 -14.06 25.02
CA SER A 383 1.24 -12.81 25.56
C SER A 383 0.02 -12.30 24.77
N ARG A 384 0.09 -12.38 23.43
CA ARG A 384 -1.05 -12.04 22.55
C ARG A 384 -2.24 -13.02 22.75
N LEU A 385 -1.98 -14.32 22.85
CA LEU A 385 -3.01 -15.34 23.10
C LEU A 385 -3.68 -15.18 24.47
N ASP A 386 -2.91 -14.90 25.53
CA ASP A 386 -3.42 -14.69 26.89
C ASP A 386 -4.35 -13.47 26.95
N LEU A 387 -3.99 -12.38 26.25
CA LEU A 387 -4.82 -11.18 26.14
C LEU A 387 -6.15 -11.50 25.42
N VAL A 388 -6.10 -12.23 24.29
CA VAL A 388 -7.31 -12.67 23.58
C VAL A 388 -8.17 -13.59 24.47
N GLY A 389 -7.56 -14.53 25.20
CA GLY A 389 -8.24 -15.41 26.14
C GLY A 389 -9.01 -14.63 27.21
N LYS A 390 -8.35 -13.66 27.85
CA LYS A 390 -8.97 -12.77 28.85
C LYS A 390 -10.15 -11.98 28.26
N LEU A 391 -9.99 -11.38 27.08
CA LEU A 391 -11.07 -10.64 26.42
C LEU A 391 -12.27 -11.53 26.03
N VAL A 392 -12.03 -12.75 25.54
CA VAL A 392 -13.09 -13.71 25.21
C VAL A 392 -13.86 -14.15 26.46
N ILE A 393 -13.19 -14.32 27.61
CA ILE A 393 -13.84 -14.60 28.89
C ILE A 393 -14.72 -13.42 29.32
N ILE A 394 -14.19 -12.18 29.30
CA ILE A 394 -14.94 -10.97 29.64
C ILE A 394 -16.17 -10.81 28.74
N ALA A 395 -16.03 -10.97 27.42
CA ALA A 395 -17.14 -10.89 26.47
C ALA A 395 -18.23 -11.94 26.73
N LYS A 396 -17.85 -13.17 27.11
CA LYS A 396 -18.80 -14.22 27.53
C LYS A 396 -19.51 -13.90 28.85
N ILE A 397 -18.82 -13.27 29.81
CA ILE A 397 -19.43 -12.83 31.07
C ILE A 397 -20.43 -11.71 30.80
N GLN A 398 -20.05 -10.69 30.02
CA GLN A 398 -20.94 -9.58 29.65
C GLN A 398 -22.16 -10.02 28.84
N SER A 399 -22.01 -10.99 27.93
CA SER A 399 -23.16 -11.54 27.19
C SER A 399 -24.11 -12.33 28.09
N ARG A 400 -23.59 -13.10 29.06
CA ARG A 400 -24.41 -13.78 30.07
C ARG A 400 -25.12 -12.80 31.01
N ALA A 401 -24.42 -11.77 31.49
CA ALA A 401 -25.00 -10.74 32.35
C ALA A 401 -26.17 -9.99 31.66
N ARG A 402 -26.00 -9.63 30.37
CA ARG A 402 -27.06 -9.01 29.55
C ARG A 402 -28.24 -9.93 29.22
N VAL A 403 -28.03 -11.25 29.29
CA VAL A 403 -29.11 -12.24 29.12
C VAL A 403 -29.86 -12.41 30.44
N ASN A 404 -29.16 -12.56 31.57
CA ASN A 404 -29.80 -12.62 32.88
C ASN A 404 -30.57 -11.33 33.21
N SER A 405 -30.00 -10.15 32.95
CA SER A 405 -30.69 -8.87 33.13
C SER A 405 -31.86 -8.61 32.17
N ARG A 406 -32.15 -9.55 31.25
CA ARG A 406 -33.40 -9.57 30.47
C ARG A 406 -34.39 -10.60 31.01
N PHE A 407 -33.93 -11.66 31.67
CA PHE A 407 -34.81 -12.63 32.33
C PHE A 407 -35.32 -12.16 33.70
N ASP A 408 -34.58 -11.31 34.43
CA ASP A 408 -35.04 -10.77 35.71
C ASP A 408 -36.12 -9.68 35.57
N VAL A 409 -36.27 -9.05 34.41
CA VAL A 409 -37.28 -7.98 34.17
C VAL A 409 -38.67 -8.56 33.91
N ASP A 410 -38.76 -9.74 33.27
CA ASP A 410 -40.04 -10.42 33.00
C ASP A 410 -40.58 -11.19 34.22
N CYS A 411 -39.82 -11.29 35.32
CA CYS A 411 -40.20 -12.01 36.54
C CYS A 411 -40.57 -11.11 37.73
N GLN A 412 -40.65 -9.78 37.55
CA GLN A 412 -41.06 -8.82 38.58
C GLN A 412 -42.22 -7.91 38.12
N ASN A 413 -43.38 -8.50 37.82
CA ASN A 413 -44.70 -7.86 38.05
C ASN A 413 -45.89 -8.82 37.76
N PRO A 414 -46.37 -9.55 38.77
CA PRO A 414 -47.78 -9.85 38.90
C PRO A 414 -48.49 -8.79 39.76
N GLU A 415 -49.64 -8.30 39.28
CA GLU A 415 -50.59 -7.39 39.96
C GLU A 415 -50.23 -5.88 40.05
N GLY A 416 -51.19 -5.01 39.69
CA GLY A 416 -51.09 -3.56 39.81
C GLY A 416 -51.83 -2.77 38.71
N HIS A 417 -53.14 -2.55 38.87
CA HIS A 417 -53.94 -1.77 37.93
C HIS A 417 -53.70 -0.25 38.00
N GLN A 418 -53.86 0.42 36.85
CA GLN A 418 -54.32 1.82 36.67
C GLN A 418 -53.66 2.94 37.50
N ASN A 419 -52.91 3.84 36.85
CA ASN A 419 -53.50 5.10 36.37
C ASN A 419 -52.56 6.02 35.55
N ASN A 420 -53.18 6.66 34.57
CA ASN A 420 -52.99 8.02 34.05
C ASN A 420 -51.71 8.86 34.30
N GLN A 421 -51.34 9.53 33.19
CA GLN A 421 -51.01 10.96 33.07
C GLN A 421 -49.55 11.48 33.17
N PHE A 422 -49.18 12.07 32.02
CA PHE A 422 -48.47 13.35 31.84
C PHE A 422 -46.92 13.47 31.89
N TYR A 423 -46.50 14.31 30.94
CA TYR A 423 -45.26 15.06 30.76
C TYR A 423 -44.06 14.47 29.99
N SER A 424 -43.64 15.31 29.05
CA SER A 424 -42.47 15.30 28.18
C SER A 424 -41.19 15.69 28.93
N GLN A 425 -40.05 15.14 28.48
CA GLN A 425 -39.03 15.92 27.76
C GLN A 425 -38.15 14.98 26.92
#